data_AF-A0A6A6N0V2-F1
#
_entry.id   AF-A0A6A6N0V2-F1
#
_cell.length_a   1.000
_cell.length_b   1.000
_cell.length_c   1.000
_cell.angle_alpha   90.00
_cell.angle_beta   90.00
_cell.angle_gamma   90.00
#
_symmetry.space_group_name_H-M   'P 1'
#
loop_
_entity.id
_entity.type
_entity.pdbx_description
1 polymer ?
#
loop_
_entity_poly.entity_id
_entity_poly.type
_entity_poly.pdbx_seq_one_letter_code
_entity_poly.pdbx_strand_id
1 'polypeptide(L)'
;MKKLQLSKSSIEGLNIKAENHRAETSKIEFMFLSLQEMFEKEKEGMERVVAQIWSIHSEVGLQDAAFKEPAAAESFFDYIKFLSLFDDNKEYRWREESREANQEPAITSSLVVISRILKGIPQNPHFYQLRNHSELARKSMICSWDKIFEETVEQIRSLQANGFWVRARELWKTMEELQTMGYNVIPLRRRLIELSNVMTELKLSKSDIKGLKIKAENHRAEKSRLEFVILSWQKMIKREQEGMERVLTQVIAKEKELPKFDEAFAKLALEPL
;
A
#
# COMPACT_ATOMS: atom_id res chain seq x y z
N MET A 1 70.00 25.67 -15.12
CA MET A 1 69.19 25.70 -13.87
C MET A 1 67.73 26.12 -14.07
N LYS A 2 67.39 27.22 -14.76
CA LYS A 2 65.97 27.67 -14.94
C LYS A 2 64.99 26.61 -15.51
N LYS A 3 65.40 25.83 -16.52
CA LYS A 3 64.56 24.76 -17.12
C LYS A 3 64.16 23.66 -16.13
N LEU A 4 64.99 23.41 -15.11
CA LEU A 4 64.78 22.34 -14.13
C LEU A 4 63.86 22.74 -12.98
N GLN A 5 63.91 24.02 -12.60
CA GLN A 5 62.93 24.57 -11.66
C GLN A 5 61.54 24.64 -12.30
N LEU A 6 61.46 24.96 -13.59
CA LEU A 6 60.21 24.93 -14.36
C LEU A 6 59.62 23.52 -14.51
N SER A 7 60.45 22.47 -14.64
CA SER A 7 59.94 21.09 -14.74
C SER A 7 59.49 20.54 -13.38
N LYS A 8 60.23 20.83 -12.30
CA LYS A 8 59.81 20.45 -10.93
C LYS A 8 58.52 21.14 -10.51
N SER A 9 58.40 22.46 -10.72
CA SER A 9 57.16 23.18 -10.37
C SER A 9 55.94 22.70 -11.19
N SER A 10 56.17 22.21 -12.41
CA SER A 10 55.12 21.66 -13.28
C SER A 10 54.65 20.27 -12.81
N ILE A 11 55.57 19.39 -12.41
CA ILE A 11 55.25 18.07 -11.84
C ILE A 11 54.54 18.22 -10.49
N GLU A 12 54.99 19.15 -9.65
CA GLU A 12 54.39 19.41 -8.35
C GLU A 12 52.96 19.97 -8.49
N GLY A 13 52.72 20.84 -9.49
CA GLY A 13 51.38 21.28 -9.85
C GLY A 13 50.46 20.15 -10.36
N LEU A 14 50.99 19.15 -11.08
CA LEU A 14 50.24 17.98 -11.52
C LEU A 14 49.93 17.02 -10.35
N ASN A 15 50.85 16.86 -9.40
CA ASN A 15 50.62 16.07 -8.19
C ASN A 15 49.54 16.67 -7.29
N ILE A 16 49.58 17.98 -7.05
CA ILE A 16 48.53 18.70 -6.30
C ILE A 16 47.17 18.52 -6.99
N LYS A 17 47.14 18.54 -8.33
CA LYS A 17 45.91 18.31 -9.09
C LYS A 17 45.41 16.87 -8.97
N ALA A 18 46.29 15.87 -8.98
CA ALA A 18 45.95 14.47 -8.77
C ALA A 18 45.42 14.21 -7.33
N GLU A 19 46.03 14.82 -6.32
CA GLU A 19 45.56 14.75 -4.92
C GLU A 19 44.19 15.40 -4.74
N ASN A 20 43.93 16.53 -5.40
CA ASN A 20 42.61 17.16 -5.39
C ASN A 20 41.54 16.26 -6.04
N HIS A 21 41.83 15.66 -7.20
CA HIS A 21 40.92 14.69 -7.83
C HIS A 21 40.68 13.46 -6.93
N ARG A 22 41.69 13.00 -6.19
CA ARG A 22 41.55 11.89 -5.22
C ARG A 22 40.66 12.27 -4.03
N ALA A 23 40.78 13.51 -3.54
CA ALA A 23 39.94 14.03 -2.47
C ALA A 23 38.48 14.20 -2.92
N GLU A 24 38.24 14.69 -4.14
CA GLU A 24 36.90 14.76 -4.71
C GLU A 24 36.27 13.38 -4.92
N THR A 25 37.05 12.40 -5.42
CA THR A 25 36.59 11.01 -5.56
C THR A 25 36.17 10.41 -4.21
N SER A 26 36.99 10.60 -3.18
CA SER A 26 36.70 10.13 -1.82
C SER A 26 35.43 10.77 -1.23
N LYS A 27 35.20 12.05 -1.53
CA LYS A 27 34.00 12.78 -1.10
C LYS A 27 32.74 12.25 -1.80
N ILE A 28 32.83 11.91 -3.08
CA ILE A 28 31.72 11.34 -3.84
C ILE A 28 31.40 9.92 -3.36
N GLU A 29 32.41 9.09 -3.09
CA GLU A 29 32.21 7.73 -2.52
C GLU A 29 31.51 7.78 -1.16
N PHE A 30 31.90 8.71 -0.28
CA PHE A 30 31.24 8.89 1.01
C PHE A 30 29.75 9.27 0.86
N MET A 31 29.44 10.18 -0.07
CA MET A 31 28.06 10.53 -0.36
C MET A 31 27.26 9.35 -0.94
N PHE A 32 27.88 8.54 -1.81
CA PHE A 32 27.26 7.35 -2.39
C PHE A 32 26.90 6.30 -1.32
N LEU A 33 27.82 6.02 -0.38
CA LEU A 33 27.57 5.10 0.73
C LEU A 33 26.43 5.60 1.64
N SER A 34 26.39 6.91 1.92
CA SER A 34 25.31 7.51 2.70
C SER A 34 23.94 7.38 2.01
N LEU A 35 23.87 7.55 0.68
CA LEU A 35 22.65 7.31 -0.08
C LEU A 35 22.22 5.84 -0.06
N GLN A 36 23.18 4.92 -0.16
CA GLN A 36 22.91 3.48 -0.13
C GLN A 36 22.31 3.06 1.21
N GLU A 37 22.80 3.61 2.32
CA GLU A 37 22.22 3.40 3.65
C GLU A 37 20.79 3.97 3.77
N MET A 38 20.53 5.15 3.19
CA MET A 38 19.17 5.70 3.14
C MET A 38 18.22 4.83 2.32
N PHE A 39 18.71 4.24 1.22
CA PHE A 39 17.91 3.37 0.36
C PHE A 39 17.53 2.05 1.06
N GLU A 40 18.45 1.44 1.81
CA GLU A 40 18.13 0.24 2.61
C GLU A 40 17.14 0.55 3.74
N LYS A 41 17.27 1.71 4.41
CA LYS A 41 16.28 2.16 5.41
C LYS A 41 14.90 2.37 4.78
N GLU A 42 14.83 2.90 3.56
CA GLU A 42 13.56 3.10 2.85
C GLU A 42 12.94 1.76 2.41
N LYS A 43 13.76 0.80 1.98
CA LYS A 43 13.34 -0.57 1.67
C LYS A 43 12.76 -1.28 2.90
N GLU A 44 13.42 -1.21 4.05
CA GLU A 44 12.87 -1.73 5.32
C GLU A 44 11.55 -1.06 5.72
N GLY A 45 11.39 0.24 5.41
CA GLY A 45 10.14 0.96 5.59
C GLY A 45 9.03 0.40 4.71
N MET A 46 9.33 0.12 3.44
CA MET A 46 8.41 -0.49 2.48
C MET A 46 8.01 -1.92 2.89
N GLU A 47 8.96 -2.75 3.30
CA GLU A 47 8.69 -4.12 3.77
C GLU A 47 7.76 -4.14 4.98
N ARG A 48 7.91 -3.19 5.92
CA ARG A 48 6.99 -3.02 7.05
C ARG A 48 5.58 -2.64 6.63
N VAL A 49 5.42 -1.75 5.64
CA VAL A 49 4.11 -1.36 5.11
C VAL A 49 3.43 -2.54 4.43
N VAL A 50 4.18 -3.35 3.67
CA VAL A 50 3.66 -4.56 3.01
C VAL A 50 3.20 -5.59 4.04
N ALA A 51 3.99 -5.81 5.10
CA ALA A 51 3.61 -6.71 6.19
C ALA A 51 2.32 -6.25 6.90
N GLN A 52 2.14 -4.93 7.10
CA GLN A 52 0.89 -4.38 7.66
C GLN A 52 -0.31 -4.60 6.72
N ILE A 53 -0.15 -4.35 5.42
CA ILE A 53 -1.23 -4.57 4.44
C ILE A 53 -1.64 -6.05 4.40
N TRP A 54 -0.66 -6.96 4.48
CA TRP A 54 -0.90 -8.39 4.55
C TRP A 54 -1.63 -8.80 5.83
N SER A 55 -1.22 -8.29 6.99
CA SER A 55 -1.88 -8.52 8.27
C SER A 55 -3.36 -8.11 8.20
N ILE A 56 -3.63 -6.91 7.69
CA ILE A 56 -5.00 -6.39 7.53
C ILE A 56 -5.82 -7.27 6.57
N HIS A 57 -5.25 -7.73 5.45
CA HIS A 57 -5.96 -8.64 4.53
C HIS A 57 -6.28 -9.99 5.18
N SER A 58 -5.36 -10.53 5.98
CA SER A 58 -5.57 -11.81 6.67
C SER A 58 -6.64 -11.74 7.77
N GLU A 59 -6.74 -10.60 8.48
CA GLU A 59 -7.74 -10.37 9.53
C GLU A 59 -9.14 -10.12 8.99
N VAL A 60 -9.26 -9.54 7.79
CA VAL A 60 -10.56 -9.21 7.16
C VAL A 60 -11.18 -10.44 6.44
N GLY A 61 -10.53 -11.61 6.47
CA GLY A 61 -11.10 -12.86 5.97
C GLY A 61 -11.33 -12.91 4.46
N LEU A 62 -10.64 -12.05 3.69
CA LEU A 62 -10.59 -12.11 2.22
C LEU A 62 -9.68 -13.26 1.77
N GLN A 63 -10.00 -14.49 2.17
CA GLN A 63 -9.34 -15.70 1.67
C GLN A 63 -10.08 -16.19 0.41
N ASP A 64 -9.78 -15.60 -0.74
CA ASP A 64 -10.04 -16.29 -2.00
C ASP A 64 -8.98 -17.37 -2.21
N ALA A 65 -9.41 -18.54 -2.71
CA ALA A 65 -8.63 -19.77 -2.83
C ALA A 65 -7.37 -19.71 -3.73
N ALA A 66 -7.01 -18.54 -4.25
CA ALA A 66 -5.77 -18.28 -4.98
C ALA A 66 -4.61 -17.81 -4.07
N PHE A 67 -4.87 -17.52 -2.80
CA PHE A 67 -3.89 -16.92 -1.88
C PHE A 67 -3.07 -17.99 -1.14
N LYS A 68 -2.15 -18.66 -1.85
CA LYS A 68 -1.09 -19.45 -1.18
C LYS A 68 0.02 -18.51 -0.70
N GLU A 69 0.45 -18.77 0.53
CA GLU A 69 1.64 -18.20 1.18
C GLU A 69 2.79 -18.04 0.17
N PRO A 70 3.49 -16.88 0.12
CA PRO A 70 4.53 -16.63 -0.88
C PRO A 70 5.81 -17.35 -0.47
N ALA A 71 5.76 -18.69 -0.46
CA ALA A 71 6.94 -19.51 -0.56
C ALA A 71 7.49 -19.33 -1.99
N ALA A 72 8.50 -18.47 -2.10
CA ALA A 72 9.23 -18.16 -3.33
C ALA A 72 8.38 -17.60 -4.47
N ALA A 73 8.10 -16.30 -4.45
CA ALA A 73 7.61 -15.58 -5.63
C ALA A 73 8.70 -14.63 -6.12
N GLU A 74 9.37 -15.06 -7.19
CA GLU A 74 9.99 -14.17 -8.15
C GLU A 74 8.98 -13.07 -8.50
N SER A 75 9.41 -11.81 -8.35
CA SER A 75 8.70 -10.58 -8.72
C SER A 75 7.53 -10.14 -7.80
N PHE A 76 7.89 -9.46 -6.70
CA PHE A 76 7.08 -8.46 -5.97
C PHE A 76 6.30 -7.49 -6.89
N PHE A 77 6.81 -7.24 -8.11
CA PHE A 77 6.15 -6.43 -9.12
C PHE A 77 4.89 -7.08 -9.70
N ASP A 78 4.80 -8.41 -9.74
CA ASP A 78 3.59 -9.11 -10.19
C ASP A 78 2.47 -9.05 -9.15
N TYR A 79 2.80 -8.99 -7.86
CA TYR A 79 1.82 -8.78 -6.78
C TYR A 79 1.19 -7.37 -6.86
N ILE A 80 2.00 -6.33 -7.08
CA ILE A 80 1.50 -4.96 -7.26
C ILE A 80 0.73 -4.80 -8.58
N LYS A 81 1.17 -5.45 -9.67
CA LYS A 81 0.48 -5.46 -10.97
C LYS A 81 -0.86 -6.19 -10.93
N PHE A 82 -0.94 -7.30 -10.19
CA PHE A 82 -2.18 -8.02 -9.90
C PHE A 82 -3.17 -7.15 -9.11
N LEU A 83 -2.69 -6.40 -8.11
CA LEU A 83 -3.53 -5.46 -7.36
C LEU A 83 -4.00 -4.26 -8.18
N SER A 84 -3.25 -3.84 -9.22
CA SER A 84 -3.71 -2.82 -10.18
C SER A 84 -4.78 -3.35 -11.16
N LEU A 85 -4.69 -4.62 -11.57
CA LEU A 85 -5.71 -5.28 -12.42
C LEU A 85 -7.08 -5.42 -11.72
N PHE A 86 -7.11 -5.42 -10.39
CA PHE A 86 -8.35 -5.42 -9.61
C PHE A 86 -9.09 -4.07 -9.61
N ASP A 87 -8.41 -2.95 -9.91
CA ASP A 87 -9.06 -1.64 -10.04
C ASP A 87 -9.69 -1.42 -11.43
N ASP A 88 -9.17 -2.08 -12.48
CA ASP A 88 -9.69 -1.98 -13.86
C ASP A 88 -10.94 -2.85 -14.12
N ASN A 89 -11.27 -3.78 -13.23
CA ASN A 89 -12.43 -4.68 -13.40
C ASN A 89 -13.75 -4.10 -12.85
N LYS A 90 -13.83 -2.79 -12.64
CA LYS A 90 -15.05 -2.07 -12.22
C LYS A 90 -16.02 -1.79 -13.36
N GLU A 91 -15.60 -1.88 -14.62
CA GLU A 91 -16.41 -1.42 -15.75
C GLU A 91 -17.26 -2.52 -16.43
N TYR A 92 -16.94 -3.81 -16.23
CA TYR A 92 -17.67 -4.90 -16.88
C TYR A 92 -18.82 -5.51 -16.06
N ARG A 93 -18.95 -5.19 -14.76
CA ARG A 93 -19.99 -5.81 -13.91
C ARG A 93 -21.37 -5.16 -14.00
N TRP A 94 -21.47 -3.96 -14.57
CA TRP A 94 -22.74 -3.21 -14.66
C TRP A 94 -23.63 -3.59 -15.85
N ARG A 95 -23.15 -4.42 -16.78
CA ARG A 95 -23.87 -4.72 -18.04
C ARG A 95 -24.61 -6.07 -18.06
N GLU A 96 -24.27 -6.99 -17.16
CA GLU A 96 -24.96 -8.29 -17.03
C GLU A 96 -26.17 -8.25 -16.07
N GLU A 97 -26.12 -7.45 -14.99
CA GLU A 97 -27.16 -7.46 -13.93
C GLU A 97 -28.46 -6.74 -14.28
N SER A 98 -28.52 -6.01 -15.41
CA SER A 98 -29.75 -5.34 -15.88
C SER A 98 -30.71 -6.28 -16.63
N ARG A 99 -30.37 -7.58 -16.80
CA ARG A 99 -31.22 -8.58 -17.47
C ARG A 99 -31.94 -9.55 -16.54
N GLU A 100 -31.63 -9.56 -15.24
CA GLU A 100 -32.23 -10.51 -14.29
C GLU A 100 -33.31 -9.89 -13.38
N ALA A 101 -33.67 -8.62 -13.58
CA ALA A 101 -34.68 -7.92 -12.80
C ALA A 101 -36.15 -8.15 -13.22
N ASN A 102 -36.45 -9.24 -13.95
CA ASN A 102 -37.82 -9.59 -14.33
C ASN A 102 -38.10 -11.07 -14.08
N GLN A 103 -38.39 -11.43 -12.82
CA GLN A 103 -39.16 -12.64 -12.51
C GLN A 103 -39.78 -12.52 -11.10
N GLU A 104 -41.09 -12.31 -11.05
CA GLU A 104 -41.96 -12.65 -9.90
C GLU A 104 -42.77 -13.93 -10.27
N PRO A 105 -43.45 -14.62 -9.33
CA PRO A 105 -42.84 -15.56 -8.39
C PRO A 105 -43.48 -16.95 -8.50
N ALA A 106 -42.68 -18.02 -8.44
CA ALA A 106 -43.24 -19.37 -8.28
C ALA A 106 -43.43 -19.68 -6.80
N ILE A 107 -44.68 -19.72 -6.36
CA ILE A 107 -45.11 -20.29 -5.08
C ILE A 107 -44.81 -21.79 -5.12
N THR A 108 -43.76 -22.23 -4.45
CA THR A 108 -43.65 -23.62 -3.99
C THR A 108 -43.28 -23.64 -2.52
N SER A 109 -44.28 -24.06 -1.74
CA SER A 109 -44.18 -24.61 -0.39
C SER A 109 -42.87 -25.39 -0.20
N SER A 110 -41.94 -24.81 0.53
CA SER A 110 -40.82 -25.55 1.12
C SER A 110 -40.48 -24.86 2.43
N LEU A 111 -40.71 -25.61 3.51
CA LEU A 111 -40.40 -25.34 4.90
C LEU A 111 -39.12 -24.48 5.03
N VAL A 112 -39.30 -23.18 5.30
CA VAL A 112 -38.18 -22.27 5.56
C VAL A 112 -37.48 -22.79 6.80
N VAL A 113 -36.24 -23.25 6.63
CA VAL A 113 -35.36 -23.66 7.71
C VAL A 113 -35.06 -22.42 8.56
N ILE A 114 -35.86 -22.27 9.62
CA ILE A 114 -35.76 -21.20 10.63
C ILE A 114 -34.33 -21.23 11.20
N SER A 115 -33.55 -20.21 10.85
CA SER A 115 -32.21 -20.06 11.40
C SER A 115 -32.27 -19.74 12.88
N ARG A 116 -31.35 -20.38 13.61
CA ARG A 116 -31.29 -20.59 15.06
C ARG A 116 -31.36 -19.32 15.94
N ILE A 117 -31.44 -18.12 15.38
CA ILE A 117 -31.46 -16.84 16.13
C ILE A 117 -32.88 -16.46 16.58
N LEU A 118 -33.93 -16.93 15.87
CA LEU A 118 -35.33 -16.58 16.15
C LEU A 118 -36.05 -17.47 17.16
N LYS A 119 -35.62 -18.74 17.33
CA LYS A 119 -36.27 -19.71 18.24
C LYS A 119 -36.13 -19.38 19.74
N GLY A 120 -35.55 -18.24 20.11
CA GLY A 120 -35.22 -17.91 21.49
C GLY A 120 -35.51 -16.48 21.93
N ILE A 121 -36.16 -15.65 21.11
CA ILE A 121 -36.58 -14.31 21.57
C ILE A 121 -37.97 -14.44 22.21
N PRO A 122 -38.10 -14.37 23.54
CA PRO A 122 -39.41 -14.37 24.17
C PRO A 122 -40.18 -13.12 23.72
N GLN A 123 -41.35 -13.36 23.12
CA GLN A 123 -42.29 -12.34 22.69
C GLN A 123 -43.51 -12.38 23.60
N ASN A 124 -43.98 -11.20 24.01
CA ASN A 124 -45.28 -11.03 24.66
C ASN A 124 -45.89 -9.69 24.22
N PRO A 125 -46.30 -9.56 22.94
CA PRO A 125 -46.81 -8.30 22.43
C PRO A 125 -48.17 -8.00 23.05
N HIS A 126 -48.33 -6.77 23.53
CA HIS A 126 -49.51 -6.37 24.28
C HIS A 126 -50.68 -5.90 23.39
N PHE A 127 -50.40 -5.50 22.15
CA PHE A 127 -51.39 -5.03 21.16
C PHE A 127 -52.41 -4.00 21.66
N TYR A 128 -52.10 -3.21 22.70
CA TYR A 128 -53.00 -2.21 23.28
C TYR A 128 -53.62 -1.25 22.27
N GLN A 129 -52.91 -0.94 21.19
CA GLN A 129 -53.40 -0.08 20.11
C GLN A 129 -54.59 -0.69 19.36
N LEU A 130 -54.72 -2.02 19.35
CA LEU A 130 -55.77 -2.73 18.63
C LEU A 130 -57.05 -2.94 19.46
N ARG A 131 -57.11 -2.41 20.70
CA ARG A 131 -58.21 -2.66 21.65
C ARG A 131 -59.58 -2.18 21.16
N ASN A 132 -59.60 -1.15 20.32
CA ASN A 132 -60.83 -0.55 19.80
C ASN A 132 -61.37 -1.24 18.53
N HIS A 133 -60.64 -2.23 17.99
CA HIS A 133 -61.06 -2.97 16.81
C HIS A 133 -61.91 -4.19 17.17
N SER A 134 -62.78 -4.60 16.25
CA SER A 134 -63.55 -5.85 16.35
C SER A 134 -62.60 -7.05 16.48
N GLU A 135 -63.04 -8.12 17.13
CA GLU A 135 -62.19 -9.30 17.35
C GLU A 135 -61.64 -9.90 16.04
N LEU A 136 -62.47 -9.95 15.00
CA LEU A 136 -62.07 -10.45 13.70
C LEU A 136 -60.98 -9.57 13.06
N ALA A 137 -61.16 -8.25 13.10
CA ALA A 137 -60.16 -7.30 12.58
C ALA A 137 -58.86 -7.36 13.40
N ARG A 138 -58.98 -7.45 14.72
CA ARG A 138 -57.84 -7.57 15.64
C ARG A 138 -57.00 -8.82 15.34
N LYS A 139 -57.65 -9.98 15.17
CA LYS A 139 -56.96 -11.24 14.81
C LYS A 139 -56.20 -11.09 13.49
N SER A 140 -56.84 -10.51 12.47
CA SER A 140 -56.20 -10.28 11.16
C SER A 140 -54.98 -9.35 11.28
N MET A 141 -55.11 -8.25 12.02
CA MET A 141 -54.01 -7.29 12.22
C MET A 141 -52.85 -7.89 13.01
N ILE A 142 -53.12 -8.71 14.03
CA ILE A 142 -52.07 -9.41 14.80
C ILE A 142 -51.25 -10.31 13.88
N CYS A 143 -51.89 -11.12 13.03
CA CYS A 143 -51.17 -11.96 12.07
C CYS A 143 -50.27 -11.14 11.13
N SER A 144 -50.74 -9.98 10.67
CA SER A 144 -49.93 -9.09 9.83
C SER A 144 -48.72 -8.55 10.58
N TRP A 145 -48.87 -8.16 11.85
CA TRP A 145 -47.77 -7.68 12.68
C TRP A 145 -46.74 -8.78 13.00
N ASP A 146 -47.20 -10.01 13.24
CA ASP A 146 -46.31 -11.16 13.43
C ASP A 146 -45.47 -11.39 12.17
N LYS A 147 -46.11 -11.33 10.99
CA LYS A 147 -45.41 -11.44 9.70
C LYS A 147 -44.38 -10.32 9.51
N ILE A 148 -44.74 -9.07 9.82
CA ILE A 148 -43.81 -7.93 9.74
C ILE A 148 -42.61 -8.14 10.67
N PHE A 149 -42.83 -8.67 11.89
CA PHE A 149 -41.75 -8.98 12.81
C PHE A 149 -40.80 -10.03 12.20
N GLU A 150 -41.33 -11.14 11.67
CA GLU A 150 -40.54 -12.18 11.02
C GLU A 150 -39.74 -11.66 9.82
N GLU A 151 -40.39 -10.89 8.95
CA GLU A 151 -39.75 -10.26 7.79
C GLU A 151 -38.62 -9.32 8.22
N THR A 152 -38.84 -8.52 9.27
CA THR A 152 -37.81 -7.62 9.83
C THR A 152 -36.58 -8.40 10.29
N VAL A 153 -36.77 -9.57 10.89
CA VAL A 153 -35.63 -10.38 11.34
C VAL A 153 -34.85 -10.96 10.16
N GLU A 154 -35.54 -11.49 9.15
CA GLU A 154 -34.86 -12.01 7.96
C GLU A 154 -34.17 -10.89 7.16
N GLN A 155 -34.75 -9.68 7.12
CA GLN A 155 -34.08 -8.51 6.54
C GLN A 155 -32.80 -8.14 7.31
N ILE A 156 -32.84 -8.10 8.65
CA ILE A 156 -31.63 -7.85 9.46
C ILE A 156 -30.56 -8.92 9.21
N ARG A 157 -30.97 -10.17 9.05
CA ARG A 157 -30.07 -11.30 8.78
C ARG A 157 -29.44 -11.25 7.39
N SER A 158 -30.18 -10.76 6.40
CA SER A 158 -29.74 -10.67 4.99
C SER A 158 -29.13 -9.31 4.63
N LEU A 159 -28.95 -8.41 5.60
CA LEU A 159 -28.34 -7.10 5.38
C LEU A 159 -26.94 -7.24 4.79
N GLN A 160 -26.78 -6.71 3.57
CA GLN A 160 -25.49 -6.58 2.91
C GLN A 160 -24.91 -5.17 3.11
N ALA A 161 -23.59 -5.06 2.94
CA ALA A 161 -22.85 -3.80 3.04
C ALA A 161 -23.26 -2.76 1.98
N ASN A 162 -23.72 -3.20 0.80
CA ASN A 162 -24.23 -2.30 -0.25
C ASN A 162 -25.50 -1.59 0.25
N GLY A 163 -25.59 -0.27 0.21
CA GLY A 163 -26.81 0.42 0.68
C GLY A 163 -27.20 0.16 2.15
N PHE A 164 -26.29 -0.37 2.99
CA PHE A 164 -26.55 -0.75 4.38
C PHE A 164 -27.27 0.36 5.16
N TRP A 165 -26.77 1.59 5.11
CA TRP A 165 -27.28 2.72 5.89
C TRP A 165 -28.72 3.12 5.54
N VAL A 166 -29.14 2.91 4.29
CA VAL A 166 -30.51 3.21 3.85
C VAL A 166 -31.46 2.17 4.46
N ARG A 167 -31.16 0.89 4.26
CA ARG A 167 -31.97 -0.22 4.78
C ARG A 167 -31.98 -0.28 6.30
N ALA A 168 -30.85 -0.02 6.95
CA ALA A 168 -30.76 0.05 8.41
C ALA A 168 -31.70 1.13 8.97
N ARG A 169 -31.79 2.31 8.32
CA ARG A 169 -32.71 3.38 8.75
C ARG A 169 -34.17 2.96 8.64
N GLU A 170 -34.54 2.24 7.58
CA GLU A 170 -35.90 1.72 7.40
C GLU A 170 -36.23 0.70 8.49
N LEU A 171 -35.32 -0.24 8.74
CA LEU A 171 -35.47 -1.24 9.80
C LEU A 171 -35.60 -0.62 11.20
N TRP A 172 -34.91 0.49 11.48
CA TRP A 172 -35.09 1.23 12.73
C TRP A 172 -36.53 1.73 12.92
N LYS A 173 -37.14 2.28 11.86
CA LYS A 173 -38.54 2.75 11.90
C LYS A 173 -39.51 1.59 12.11
N THR A 174 -39.35 0.50 11.36
CA THR A 174 -40.19 -0.70 11.52
C THR A 174 -40.07 -1.30 12.92
N MET A 175 -38.87 -1.32 13.51
CA MET A 175 -38.68 -1.76 14.89
C MET A 175 -39.31 -0.82 15.93
N GLU A 176 -39.38 0.49 15.68
CA GLU A 176 -40.13 1.41 16.53
C GLU A 176 -41.63 1.10 16.49
N GLU A 177 -42.20 0.91 15.30
CA GLU A 177 -43.61 0.52 15.13
C GLU A 177 -43.92 -0.80 15.84
N LEU A 178 -43.09 -1.82 15.65
CA LEU A 178 -43.19 -3.10 16.34
C LEU A 178 -43.10 -2.95 17.86
N GLN A 179 -42.19 -2.12 18.36
CA GLN A 179 -42.12 -1.83 19.80
C GLN A 179 -43.41 -1.22 20.31
N THR A 180 -44.03 -0.32 19.54
CA THR A 180 -45.29 0.31 19.95
C THR A 180 -46.46 -0.69 20.03
N MET A 181 -46.39 -1.81 19.29
CA MET A 181 -47.32 -2.94 19.38
C MET A 181 -46.99 -3.92 20.53
N GLY A 182 -45.85 -3.72 21.19
CA GLY A 182 -45.38 -4.49 22.34
C GLY A 182 -44.38 -5.59 22.01
N TYR A 183 -43.89 -5.67 20.76
CA TYR A 183 -42.88 -6.66 20.40
C TYR A 183 -41.55 -6.35 21.09
N ASN A 184 -40.86 -7.42 21.50
CA ASN A 184 -39.51 -7.35 22.02
C ASN A 184 -38.50 -7.23 20.86
N VAL A 185 -38.18 -5.98 20.51
CA VAL A 185 -37.21 -5.64 19.46
C VAL A 185 -35.79 -5.43 19.97
N ILE A 186 -35.54 -5.56 21.28
CA ILE A 186 -34.21 -5.27 21.89
C ILE A 186 -33.10 -6.11 21.23
N PRO A 187 -33.26 -7.42 21.00
CA PRO A 187 -32.21 -8.22 20.34
C PRO A 187 -31.96 -7.78 18.89
N LEU A 188 -33.00 -7.38 18.17
CA LEU A 188 -32.90 -6.90 16.79
C LEU A 188 -32.13 -5.59 16.71
N ARG A 189 -32.43 -4.65 17.62
CA ARG A 189 -31.72 -3.38 17.75
C ARG A 189 -30.25 -3.58 18.07
N ARG A 190 -29.94 -4.46 19.03
CA ARG A 190 -28.55 -4.81 19.36
C ARG A 190 -27.81 -5.34 18.14
N ARG A 191 -28.44 -6.26 17.39
CA ARG A 191 -27.83 -6.82 16.18
C ARG A 191 -27.57 -5.77 15.12
N LEU A 192 -28.50 -4.83 14.92
CA LEU A 192 -28.34 -3.76 13.95
C LEU A 192 -27.21 -2.78 14.35
N ILE A 193 -27.01 -2.54 15.65
CA ILE A 193 -25.87 -1.77 16.17
C ILE A 193 -24.55 -2.49 15.89
N GLU A 194 -24.45 -3.78 16.18
CA GLU A 194 -23.25 -4.59 15.89
C GLU A 194 -22.87 -4.51 14.40
N LEU A 195 -23.84 -4.68 13.50
CA LEU A 195 -23.63 -4.55 12.06
C LEU A 195 -23.19 -3.12 11.65
N SER A 196 -23.73 -2.10 12.32
CA SER A 196 -23.34 -0.70 12.07
C SER A 196 -21.90 -0.41 12.50
N ASN A 197 -21.43 -1.04 13.58
CA ASN A 197 -20.04 -0.94 14.03
C ASN A 197 -19.10 -1.57 13.00
N VAL A 198 -19.41 -2.79 12.52
CA VAL A 198 -18.65 -3.46 11.45
C VAL A 198 -18.58 -2.60 10.19
N MET A 199 -19.69 -1.95 9.80
CA MET A 199 -19.70 -1.07 8.63
C MET A 199 -18.85 0.19 8.82
N THR A 200 -18.77 0.70 10.05
CA THR A 200 -17.93 1.85 10.41
C THR A 200 -16.46 1.47 10.36
N GLU A 201 -16.09 0.33 10.93
CA GLU A 201 -14.72 -0.22 10.86
C GLU A 201 -14.30 -0.44 9.41
N LEU A 202 -15.15 -1.05 8.58
CA LEU A 202 -14.89 -1.24 7.15
C LEU A 202 -14.61 0.08 6.43
N LYS A 203 -15.31 1.16 6.78
CA LYS A 203 -15.10 2.49 6.19
C LYS A 203 -13.76 3.10 6.65
N LEU A 204 -13.38 2.91 7.90
CA LEU A 204 -12.10 3.35 8.44
C LEU A 204 -10.95 2.60 7.77
N SER A 205 -11.00 1.26 7.74
CA SER A 205 -9.97 0.44 7.09
C SER A 205 -9.80 0.77 5.60
N LYS A 206 -10.89 1.05 4.87
CA LYS A 206 -10.80 1.51 3.47
C LYS A 206 -10.05 2.85 3.34
N SER A 207 -10.28 3.76 4.27
CA SER A 207 -9.58 5.05 4.31
C SER A 207 -8.09 4.87 4.61
N ASP A 208 -7.76 3.99 5.57
CA ASP A 208 -6.39 3.67 5.95
C ASP A 208 -5.62 3.02 4.80
N ILE A 209 -6.23 2.04 4.11
CA ILE A 209 -5.66 1.42 2.91
C ILE A 209 -5.40 2.47 1.83
N LYS A 210 -6.33 3.42 1.61
CA LYS A 210 -6.11 4.51 0.66
C LYS A 210 -4.93 5.40 1.07
N GLY A 211 -4.80 5.71 2.36
CA GLY A 211 -3.67 6.46 2.89
C GLY A 211 -2.33 5.75 2.69
N LEU A 212 -2.29 4.44 2.95
CA LEU A 212 -1.10 3.60 2.71
C LEU A 212 -0.74 3.53 1.23
N LYS A 213 -1.73 3.39 0.32
CA LYS A 213 -1.49 3.43 -1.13
C LYS A 213 -0.80 4.73 -1.57
N ILE A 214 -1.25 5.88 -1.06
CA ILE A 214 -0.63 7.18 -1.37
C ILE A 214 0.81 7.23 -0.85
N LYS A 215 1.07 6.77 0.37
CA LYS A 215 2.43 6.71 0.92
C LYS A 215 3.34 5.81 0.09
N ALA A 216 2.85 4.64 -0.33
CA ALA A 216 3.61 3.71 -1.16
C ALA A 216 3.99 4.33 -2.52
N GLU A 217 3.06 5.05 -3.15
CA GLU A 217 3.34 5.75 -4.42
C GLU A 217 4.35 6.89 -4.24
N ASN A 218 4.26 7.65 -3.14
CA ASN A 218 5.25 8.68 -2.82
C ASN A 218 6.66 8.10 -2.64
N HIS A 219 6.78 7.00 -1.89
CA HIS A 219 8.06 6.29 -1.73
C HIS A 219 8.58 5.76 -3.07
N ARG A 220 7.69 5.28 -3.95
CA ARG A 220 8.08 4.86 -5.30
C ARG A 220 8.65 6.01 -6.13
N ALA A 221 8.01 7.18 -6.08
CA ALA A 221 8.48 8.36 -6.78
C ALA A 221 9.85 8.82 -6.23
N GLU A 222 10.02 8.82 -4.91
CA GLU A 222 11.27 9.21 -4.25
C GLU A 222 12.41 8.23 -4.56
N LYS A 223 12.15 6.92 -4.48
CA LYS A 223 13.08 5.89 -4.92
C LYS A 223 13.57 6.14 -6.36
N SER A 224 12.64 6.40 -7.28
CA SER A 224 12.97 6.67 -8.69
C SER A 224 13.83 7.93 -8.85
N ARG A 225 13.58 8.97 -8.04
CA ARG A 225 14.38 10.19 -7.98
C ARG A 225 15.80 9.89 -7.46
N LEU A 226 15.93 9.09 -6.42
CA LEU A 226 17.23 8.70 -5.85
C LEU A 226 18.05 7.85 -6.81
N GLU A 227 17.43 6.89 -7.49
CA GLU A 227 18.08 6.09 -8.55
C GLU A 227 18.65 6.98 -9.65
N PHE A 228 17.93 8.02 -10.08
CA PHE A 228 18.43 9.00 -11.04
C PHE A 228 19.67 9.76 -10.52
N VAL A 229 19.65 10.20 -9.25
CA VAL A 229 20.80 10.86 -8.62
C VAL A 229 22.00 9.92 -8.58
N ILE A 230 21.81 8.65 -8.20
CA ILE A 230 22.85 7.63 -8.16
C ILE A 230 23.50 7.47 -9.55
N LEU A 231 22.71 7.32 -10.60
CA LEU A 231 23.24 7.19 -11.98
C LEU A 231 24.03 8.44 -12.39
N SER A 232 23.58 9.63 -12.00
CA SER A 232 24.29 10.89 -12.27
C SER A 232 25.67 10.93 -11.61
N TRP A 233 25.76 10.45 -10.36
CA TRP A 233 27.00 10.39 -9.60
C TRP A 233 27.95 9.33 -10.14
N GLN A 234 27.46 8.14 -10.50
CA GLN A 234 28.28 7.12 -11.17
C GLN A 234 28.92 7.67 -12.45
N LYS A 235 28.18 8.49 -13.21
CA LYS A 235 28.72 9.18 -14.40
C LYS A 235 29.76 10.25 -14.05
N MET A 236 29.65 10.91 -12.90
CA MET A 236 30.67 11.86 -12.43
C MET A 236 31.94 11.14 -11.98
N ILE A 237 31.82 10.08 -11.17
CA ILE A 237 32.95 9.25 -10.73
C ILE A 237 33.73 8.74 -11.93
N LYS A 238 33.04 8.18 -12.94
CA LYS A 238 33.71 7.66 -14.14
C LYS A 238 34.51 8.74 -14.88
N ARG A 239 33.94 9.94 -15.04
CA ARG A 239 34.63 11.08 -15.68
C ARG A 239 35.85 11.52 -14.90
N GLU A 240 35.74 11.53 -13.59
CA GLU A 240 36.83 11.91 -12.68
C GLU A 240 37.97 10.89 -12.72
N GLN A 241 37.64 9.61 -12.71
CA GLN A 241 38.60 8.51 -12.82
C GLN A 241 39.35 8.54 -14.17
N GLU A 242 38.64 8.76 -15.28
CA GLU A 242 39.25 8.99 -16.59
C GLU A 242 40.16 10.23 -16.60
N GLY A 243 39.80 11.28 -15.87
CA GLY A 243 40.62 12.48 -15.70
C GLY A 243 41.92 12.20 -14.95
N MET A 244 41.82 11.46 -13.83
CA MET A 244 42.96 11.04 -13.02
C MET A 244 43.94 10.17 -13.83
N GLU A 245 43.46 9.18 -14.57
CA GLU A 245 44.31 8.31 -15.41
C GLU A 245 45.08 9.10 -16.47
N ARG A 246 44.46 10.12 -17.08
CA ARG A 246 45.15 11.01 -18.04
C ARG A 246 46.26 11.81 -17.37
N VAL A 247 46.00 12.38 -16.19
CA VAL A 247 47.01 13.13 -15.42
C VAL A 247 48.16 12.21 -15.02
N LEU A 248 47.86 11.01 -14.53
CA LEU A 248 48.88 10.02 -14.15
C LEU A 248 49.78 9.66 -15.35
N THR A 249 49.17 9.46 -16.52
CA THR A 249 49.92 9.19 -17.77
C THR A 249 50.84 10.35 -18.16
N GLN A 250 50.39 11.60 -17.99
CA GLN A 250 51.22 12.78 -18.22
C GLN A 250 52.38 12.89 -17.23
N VAL A 251 52.14 12.58 -15.95
CA VAL A 251 53.19 12.54 -14.92
C VAL A 251 54.25 11.52 -15.29
N ILE A 252 53.86 10.28 -15.62
CA ILE A 252 54.79 9.22 -16.04
C ILE A 252 55.60 9.64 -17.28
N ALA A 253 54.98 10.28 -18.27
CA ALA A 253 55.67 10.77 -19.45
C ALA A 253 56.72 11.85 -19.09
N LYS A 254 56.36 12.79 -18.21
CA LYS A 254 57.26 13.85 -17.74
C LYS A 254 58.40 13.33 -16.88
N GLU A 255 58.16 12.30 -16.08
CA GLU A 255 59.20 11.62 -15.31
C GLU A 255 60.22 10.93 -16.22
N LYS A 256 59.78 10.33 -17.33
CA LYS A 256 60.68 9.74 -18.33
C LYS A 256 61.52 10.77 -19.09
N GLU A 257 61.00 11.99 -19.26
CA GLU A 257 61.72 13.12 -19.87
C GLU A 257 62.73 13.78 -18.92
N LEU A 258 62.75 13.41 -17.62
CA LEU A 258 63.74 13.94 -16.70
C LEU A 258 65.13 13.48 -17.14
N PRO A 259 66.09 14.41 -17.30
CA PRO A 259 67.46 14.03 -17.59
C PRO A 259 67.98 13.14 -16.46
N LYS A 260 68.60 12.01 -16.82
CA LYS A 260 69.32 11.16 -15.87
C LYS A 260 70.48 11.97 -15.31
N PHE A 261 70.21 12.64 -14.20
CA PHE A 261 71.12 13.58 -13.58
C PHE A 261 72.47 12.96 -13.32
N ASP A 262 72.49 11.71 -12.86
CA ASP A 262 73.72 11.00 -12.52
C ASP A 262 74.65 10.84 -13.73
N GLU A 263 74.12 10.57 -14.94
CA GLU A 263 74.93 10.46 -16.16
C GLU A 263 75.43 11.83 -16.65
N ALA A 264 74.59 12.87 -16.59
CA ALA A 264 74.95 14.21 -17.02
C ALA A 264 75.95 14.89 -16.06
N PHE A 265 75.81 14.64 -14.75
CA PHE A 265 76.69 15.15 -13.71
C PHE A 265 78.03 14.40 -13.70
N ALA A 266 78.01 13.08 -13.88
CA ALA A 266 79.23 12.28 -14.02
C ALA A 266 80.09 12.71 -15.22
N LYS A 267 79.47 13.08 -16.35
CA LYS A 267 80.20 13.61 -17.51
C LYS A 267 80.86 14.96 -17.24
N LEU A 268 80.15 15.88 -16.58
CA LEU A 268 80.67 17.21 -16.22
C LEU A 268 81.76 17.15 -15.14
N ALA A 269 81.70 16.16 -14.24
CA ALA A 269 82.73 15.97 -13.21
C ALA A 269 84.06 15.40 -13.76
N LEU A 270 84.05 14.84 -14.98
CA LEU A 270 85.22 14.26 -15.65
C LEU A 270 85.85 15.19 -16.72
N GLU A 271 85.22 16.33 -17.04
CA GLU A 271 85.81 17.33 -17.94
C GLU A 271 86.85 18.19 -17.19
N PRO A 272 88.06 18.42 -17.77
CA PRO A 272 89.03 19.32 -17.17
C PRO A 272 88.55 20.77 -17.24
N LEU A 273 88.78 21.53 -16.15
CA LEU A 273 88.45 22.94 -16.00
C LEU A 273 89.11 23.85 -17.05
#